data_AF-A0A2E6W8G3-F1
#
_entry.id   AF-A0A2E6W8G3-F1
#
_cell.length_a   1.000
_cell.length_b   1.000
_cell.length_c   1.000
_cell.angle_alpha   90.00
_cell.angle_beta   90.00
_cell.angle_gamma   90.00
#
_symmetry.space_group_name_H-M   'P 1'
#
loop_
_entity.id
_entity.type
_entity.pdbx_description
1 polymer ?
#
loop_
_entity_poly.entity_id
_entity_poly.type
_entity_poly.pdbx_seq_one_letter_code
_entity_poly.pdbx_strand_id
1 'polypeptide(L)' 'MKTVDQMVIHFKNLQANASNTSMYEEVKWQYINMANGGNGGAAGFVSENGGTTCRDINYKNYPDSFFAQVCERMGWIVVD' A
#
# COMPACT_ATOMS: atom_id res chain seq x y z
N MET A 1 -5.01 -13.20 -3.63
CA MET A 1 -3.93 -12.43 -2.98
C MET A 1 -2.86 -12.15 -4.04
N LYS A 2 -2.64 -10.90 -4.43
CA LYS A 2 -1.47 -10.47 -5.24
C LYS A 2 -0.16 -10.79 -4.51
N THR A 3 0.87 -11.15 -5.26
CA THR A 3 2.23 -11.38 -4.74
C THR A 3 3.01 -10.08 -4.60
N VAL A 4 4.14 -10.13 -3.87
CA VAL A 4 5.07 -8.99 -3.76
C VAL A 4 5.56 -8.57 -5.16
N ASP A 5 5.92 -9.52 -6.02
CA ASP A 5 6.36 -9.23 -7.40
C ASP A 5 5.30 -8.49 -8.21
N GLN A 6 4.04 -8.93 -8.15
CA GLN A 6 2.95 -8.31 -8.86
C GLN A 6 2.73 -6.86 -8.40
N MET A 7 2.83 -6.60 -7.10
CA MET A 7 2.70 -5.24 -6.57
C MET A 7 3.88 -4.35 -6.94
N VAL A 8 5.10 -4.85 -6.87
CA VAL A 8 6.29 -4.09 -7.28
C VAL A 8 6.24 -3.72 -8.76
N ILE A 9 5.86 -4.65 -9.64
CA ILE A 9 5.69 -4.36 -11.07
C ILE A 9 4.62 -3.28 -11.27
N HIS A 10 3.47 -3.43 -10.59
CA HIS A 10 2.39 -2.46 -10.67
C HIS A 10 2.84 -1.05 -10.25
N PHE A 11 3.55 -0.91 -9.13
CA PHE A 11 4.00 0.39 -8.64
C PHE A 11 5.16 0.99 -9.42
N LYS A 12 6.05 0.18 -10.01
CA LYS A 12 7.05 0.68 -10.98
C LYS A 12 6.37 1.24 -12.22
N ASN A 13 5.34 0.56 -12.74
CA ASN A 13 4.55 1.07 -13.85
C ASN A 13 3.82 2.36 -13.45
N LEU A 14 3.24 2.42 -12.25
CA LEU A 14 2.59 3.63 -11.77
C LEU A 14 3.59 4.79 -11.65
N GLN A 15 4.77 4.56 -11.06
CA GLN A 15 5.83 5.57 -10.95
C GLN A 15 6.29 6.10 -12.32
N ALA A 16 6.44 5.22 -13.30
CA ALA A 16 6.88 5.58 -14.64
C ALA A 16 5.84 6.39 -15.43
N ASN A 17 4.55 6.13 -15.22
CA ASN A 17 3.46 6.76 -15.98
C ASN A 17 2.80 7.94 -15.24
N ALA A 18 3.00 8.05 -13.93
CA ALA A 18 2.29 8.99 -13.07
C ALA A 18 3.27 9.87 -12.28
N SER A 19 4.25 10.46 -12.98
CA SER A 19 5.27 11.35 -12.40
C SER A 19 4.58 12.50 -11.64
N ASN A 20 4.70 12.51 -10.30
CA ASN A 20 4.11 13.48 -9.36
C ASN A 20 2.57 13.51 -9.22
N THR A 21 1.88 12.38 -9.37
CA THR A 21 0.46 12.33 -9.00
C THR A 21 0.27 12.09 -7.50
N SER A 22 -0.72 12.76 -6.91
CA SER A 22 -1.11 12.56 -5.49
C SER A 22 -1.38 11.09 -5.16
N MET A 23 -1.85 10.31 -6.14
CA MET A 23 -2.15 8.89 -6.00
C MET A 23 -0.90 8.03 -5.72
N TYR A 24 0.22 8.29 -6.40
CA TYR A 24 1.44 7.50 -6.18
C TYR A 24 2.01 7.75 -4.77
N GLU A 25 2.04 9.01 -4.33
CA GLU A 25 2.50 9.36 -2.98
C GLU A 25 1.55 8.85 -1.89
N GLU A 26 0.23 8.89 -2.13
CA GLU A 26 -0.76 8.31 -1.22
C GLU A 26 -0.51 6.80 -1.05
N VAL A 27 -0.42 6.06 -2.16
CA VAL A 27 -0.16 4.61 -2.14
C VAL A 27 1.13 4.28 -1.40
N LYS A 28 2.20 5.05 -1.65
CA LYS A 28 3.48 4.90 -0.95
C LYS A 28 3.30 5.06 0.56
N TRP A 29 2.60 6.11 1.00
CA TRP A 29 2.33 6.35 2.42
C TRP A 29 1.50 5.22 3.04
N GLN A 30 0.46 4.75 2.36
CA GLN A 30 -0.40 3.67 2.84
C GLN A 30 0.41 2.36 3.03
N TYR A 31 1.29 2.03 2.08
CA TYR A 31 2.15 0.86 2.16
C TYR A 31 3.18 0.96 3.29
N ILE A 32 3.81 2.12 3.47
CA ILE A 32 4.72 2.35 4.62
C ILE A 32 3.97 2.21 5.94
N ASN A 33 2.77 2.79 6.05
CA ASN A 33 1.95 2.69 7.26
C ASN A 33 1.61 1.22 7.58
N MET A 34 1.22 0.43 6.57
CA MET A 34 0.91 -0.99 6.77
C MET A 34 2.15 -1.85 7.05
N ALA A 35 3.32 -1.50 6.51
CA ALA A 35 4.58 -2.14 6.85
C ALA A 35 4.93 -1.97 8.35
N ASN A 36 4.53 -0.84 8.94
CA ASN A 36 4.69 -0.52 10.37
C ASN A 36 3.51 -0.98 11.25
N GLY A 37 2.71 -1.95 10.81
CA GLY A 37 1.57 -2.48 11.57
C GLY A 37 0.32 -1.60 11.58
N GLY A 38 0.30 -0.51 10.81
CA GLY A 38 -0.86 0.34 10.63
C GLY A 38 -1.89 -0.22 9.65
N ASN A 39 -3.00 0.49 9.46
CA ASN A 39 -4.14 0.06 8.63
C ASN A 39 -4.17 0.71 7.23
N GLY A 40 -3.13 1.45 6.86
CA GLY A 40 -3.04 2.16 5.58
C GLY A 40 -3.94 3.40 5.52
N GLY A 41 -4.41 3.92 6.65
CA GLY A 41 -5.23 5.13 6.72
C GLY A 41 -6.66 4.97 6.22
N ALA A 42 -7.44 6.04 6.38
CA ALA A 42 -8.85 6.07 5.98
C ALA A 42 -8.99 6.10 4.45
N ALA A 43 -9.88 5.27 3.90
CA ALA A 43 -10.11 5.21 2.45
C ALA A 43 -11.06 6.32 1.94
N GLY A 44 -11.60 7.16 2.82
CA GLY A 44 -12.55 8.21 2.47
C GLY A 44 -13.99 7.72 2.20
N PHE A 45 -14.24 6.41 2.32
CA PHE A 45 -15.57 5.80 2.23
C PHE A 45 -15.66 4.56 3.13
N VAL A 46 -16.88 4.08 3.34
CA VAL A 46 -17.16 2.82 4.05
C VAL A 46 -17.56 1.78 3.00
N SER A 47 -16.86 0.65 2.94
CA SER A 47 -17.24 -0.45 2.05
C SER A 47 -18.53 -1.13 2.53
N GLU A 48 -19.19 -1.89 1.66
CA GLU A 48 -20.42 -2.65 2.00
C GLU A 48 -20.23 -3.61 3.18
N ASN A 49 -18.99 -4.03 3.43
CA ASN A 49 -18.61 -4.90 4.53
C ASN A 49 -18.15 -4.13 5.79
N GLY A 50 -18.37 -2.82 5.85
CA GLY A 50 -18.04 -1.96 7.00
C GLY A 50 -16.56 -1.57 7.12
N GLY A 51 -15.70 -1.97 6.18
CA GLY A 51 -14.28 -1.57 6.18
C GLY A 51 -14.13 -0.09 5.84
N THR A 52 -13.29 0.63 6.60
CA THR A 52 -13.08 2.09 6.47
C THR A 52 -11.64 2.47 6.14
N THR A 53 -10.72 1.49 6.19
CA THR A 53 -9.29 1.69 5.99
C THR A 53 -8.83 1.01 4.71
N CYS A 54 -7.68 1.44 4.17
CA CYS A 54 -7.10 0.80 2.99
C CYS A 54 -6.86 -0.70 3.21
N ARG A 55 -6.36 -1.08 4.40
CA ARG A 55 -6.16 -2.48 4.78
C ARG A 55 -7.47 -3.26 4.83
N ASP A 56 -8.49 -2.75 5.51
CA ASP A 56 -9.76 -3.48 5.67
C ASP A 56 -10.45 -3.76 4.34
N ILE A 57 -10.35 -2.81 3.41
CA ILE A 57 -11.04 -2.88 2.12
C ILE A 57 -10.24 -3.72 1.12
N ASN A 58 -8.92 -3.52 1.04
CA ASN A 58 -8.12 -4.07 -0.06
C ASN A 58 -7.18 -5.21 0.36
N TYR A 59 -6.83 -5.30 1.65
CA TYR A 59 -5.72 -6.12 2.13
C TYR A 59 -6.00 -6.83 3.46
N LYS A 60 -7.26 -7.15 3.77
CA LYS A 60 -7.71 -7.63 5.09
C LYS A 60 -6.89 -8.78 5.69
N ASN A 61 -6.34 -9.66 4.85
CA ASN A 61 -5.59 -10.85 5.27
C ASN A 61 -4.09 -10.80 4.90
N TYR A 62 -3.58 -9.63 4.52
CA TYR A 62 -2.18 -9.47 4.19
C TYR A 62 -1.37 -9.18 5.45
N PRO A 63 -0.26 -9.89 5.68
CA PRO A 63 0.62 -9.61 6.81
C PRO A 63 1.42 -8.34 6.59
N ASP A 64 1.87 -7.71 7.66
CA ASP A 64 2.73 -6.50 7.61
C ASP A 64 4.01 -6.75 6.79
N SER A 65 4.55 -7.96 6.89
CA SER A 65 5.74 -8.40 6.14
C SER A 65 5.56 -8.38 4.63
N PHE A 66 4.33 -8.47 4.11
CA PHE A 66 4.07 -8.29 2.70
C PHE A 66 4.35 -6.85 2.26
N PHE A 67 3.84 -5.88 3.02
CA PHE A 67 4.02 -4.46 2.71
C PHE A 67 5.47 -4.04 2.91
N ALA A 68 6.14 -4.56 3.94
CA ALA A 68 7.57 -4.33 4.16
C ALA A 68 8.42 -4.76 2.96
N GLN A 69 8.19 -5.97 2.42
CA GLN A 69 8.90 -6.46 1.23
C GLN A 69 8.62 -5.62 -0.04
N VAL A 70 7.39 -5.12 -0.20
CA VAL A 70 7.07 -4.21 -1.30
C VAL A 70 7.80 -2.88 -1.14
N CYS A 71 7.79 -2.30 0.07
CA CYS A 71 8.48 -1.05 0.37
C CYS A 71 9.99 -1.17 0.14
N GLU A 72 10.62 -2.24 0.63
CA GLU A 72 12.04 -2.53 0.43
C GLU A 72 12.41 -2.54 -1.07
N ARG A 73 11.64 -3.27 -1.88
CA ARG A 73 11.90 -3.38 -3.33
C ARG A 73 11.58 -2.13 -4.13
N MET A 74 10.77 -1.23 -3.58
CA MET A 74 10.47 0.08 -4.15
C MET A 74 11.41 1.18 -3.63
N GLY A 75 12.26 0.89 -2.64
CA GLY A 75 13.10 1.90 -1.98
C GLY A 75 12.31 2.91 -1.15
N TRP A 76 11.14 2.53 -0.63
CA TRP A 76 10.30 3.36 0.23
C TRP A 76 10.75 3.19 1.68
N ILE A 77 11.26 4.27 2.28
CA ILE A 77 11.81 4.25 3.64
C ILE A 77 10.69 3.92 4.64
N VAL A 78 10.86 2.79 5.31
CA VAL A 78 10.10 2.41 6.50
C VAL A 78 10.90 2.95 7.69
N VAL A 79 10.34 3.91 8.42
CA VAL A 79 10.97 4.42 9.66
C VAL A 79 10.57 3.50 10.80
N ASP A 80 11.58 2.98 11.49
CA ASP A 80 11.46 2.17 12.73
C ASP A 80 10.87 2.98 13.89
#